data_AF-A0A2T4V5V6-F1
#
_entry.id   AF-A0A2T4V5V6-F1
#
_cell.length_a   1.000
_cell.length_b   1.000
_cell.length_c   1.000
_cell.angle_alpha   90.00
_cell.angle_beta   90.00
_cell.angle_gamma   90.00
#
_symmetry.space_group_name_H-M   'P 1'
#
loop_
_entity.id
_entity.type
_entity.pdbx_description
1 polymer ?
#
loop_
_entity_poly.entity_id
_entity_poly.type
_entity_poly.pdbx_seq_one_letter_code
_entity_poly.pdbx_strand_id
1 'polypeptide(L)'
;MSLRSDGSPGPEKCPEKALEVMRILRMRVGDAADAHLDANQIDASPVIVYDGPIESYLTESLGTLEPGTRLYGQAWTGGFQVVVRYYEAHPPDGDKVPICAVARLGHGQMRKKAESKPGSALLEHGAVSVFVVDSFR
;
A
#
# COMPACT_ATOMS: atom_id res chain seq x y z
N MET A 1 14.49 -5.63 -8.22
CA MET A 1 13.17 -5.23 -8.74
C MET A 1 13.38 -4.24 -9.88
N SER A 2 12.85 -4.50 -11.08
CA SER A 2 12.99 -3.60 -12.24
C SER A 2 11.79 -2.67 -12.33
N LEU A 3 12.01 -1.40 -12.69
CA LEU A 3 10.92 -0.48 -13.04
C LEU A 3 10.52 -0.69 -14.50
N ARG A 4 9.24 -0.48 -14.80
CA ARG A 4 8.72 -0.37 -16.16
C ARG A 4 9.14 0.98 -16.76
N SER A 5 8.93 1.13 -18.07
CA SER A 5 9.22 2.38 -18.79
C SER A 5 8.41 3.59 -18.28
N ASP A 6 7.27 3.35 -17.65
CA ASP A 6 6.43 4.37 -17.02
C ASP A 6 6.82 4.65 -15.56
N GLY A 7 7.93 4.09 -15.05
CA GLY A 7 8.39 4.27 -13.67
C GLY A 7 7.59 3.48 -12.62
N SER A 8 6.58 2.71 -13.02
CA SER A 8 5.88 1.79 -12.12
C SER A 8 6.71 0.53 -11.85
N PRO A 9 6.50 -0.14 -10.71
CA PRO A 9 7.26 -1.33 -10.36
C PRO A 9 6.88 -2.54 -11.22
N GLY A 10 7.88 -3.25 -11.77
CA GLY A 10 7.70 -4.52 -12.49
C GLY A 10 7.25 -5.68 -11.61
N PRO A 11 6.87 -6.83 -12.20
CA PRO A 11 6.33 -7.95 -11.44
C PRO A 11 7.35 -8.55 -10.46
N GLU A 12 6.87 -9.04 -9.33
CA GLU A 12 7.68 -9.58 -8.25
C GLU A 12 6.88 -10.67 -7.51
N LYS A 13 7.52 -11.80 -7.19
CA LYS A 13 6.88 -12.85 -6.39
C LYS A 13 6.87 -12.45 -4.91
N CYS A 14 5.77 -12.73 -4.22
CA CYS A 14 5.75 -12.60 -2.77
C CYS A 14 6.73 -13.63 -2.15
N PRO A 15 7.57 -13.24 -1.18
CA PRO A 15 8.46 -14.18 -0.49
C PRO A 15 7.68 -15.32 0.17
N GLU A 16 8.24 -16.54 0.18
CA GLU A 16 7.59 -17.70 0.79
C GLU A 16 7.24 -17.47 2.27
N LYS A 17 8.11 -16.75 3.00
CA LYS A 17 7.86 -16.41 4.39
C LYS A 17 6.65 -15.50 4.58
N ALA A 18 6.46 -14.52 3.69
CA ALA A 18 5.29 -13.64 3.74
C ALA A 18 4.01 -14.43 3.46
N LEU A 19 4.02 -15.34 2.47
CA LEU A 19 2.88 -16.21 2.18
C LEU A 19 2.51 -17.13 3.35
N GLU A 20 3.51 -17.68 4.05
CA GLU A 20 3.31 -18.48 5.26
C GLU A 20 2.65 -17.65 6.38
N VAL A 21 3.20 -16.47 6.66
CA VAL A 21 2.72 -15.57 7.71
C VAL A 21 1.32 -15.05 7.41
N MET A 22 1.04 -14.65 6.17
CA MET A 22 -0.30 -14.26 5.73
C MET A 22 -1.33 -15.36 5.96
N ARG A 23 -0.96 -16.64 5.75
CA ARG A 23 -1.87 -17.77 6.03
C ARG A 23 -2.17 -17.89 7.52
N ILE A 24 -1.18 -17.71 8.39
CA ILE A 24 -1.35 -17.71 9.86
C ILE A 24 -2.27 -16.56 10.29
N LEU A 25 -2.07 -15.37 9.72
CA LEU A 25 -2.88 -14.17 9.95
C LEU A 25 -4.24 -14.20 9.25
N ARG A 26 -4.59 -15.30 8.58
CA ARG A 26 -5.85 -15.48 7.83
C ARG A 26 -6.08 -14.43 6.74
N MET A 27 -5.02 -13.85 6.19
CA MET A 27 -5.04 -12.93 5.06
C MET A 27 -5.07 -13.72 3.75
N ARG A 28 -6.22 -13.79 3.08
CA ARG A 28 -6.40 -14.50 1.80
C ARG A 28 -6.17 -13.55 0.63
N VAL A 29 -5.67 -14.08 -0.48
CA VAL A 29 -5.52 -13.29 -1.71
C VAL A 29 -6.87 -12.71 -2.12
N GLY A 30 -6.91 -11.40 -2.35
CA GLY A 30 -8.13 -10.67 -2.67
C GLY A 30 -8.88 -10.11 -1.47
N ASP A 31 -8.53 -10.51 -0.24
CA ASP A 31 -9.01 -9.82 0.96
C ASP A 31 -8.55 -8.36 0.91
N ALA A 32 -9.41 -7.47 1.41
CA ALA A 32 -9.16 -6.05 1.42
C ALA A 32 -9.62 -5.41 2.72
N ALA A 33 -8.97 -4.30 3.08
CA ALA A 33 -9.35 -3.44 4.19
C ALA A 33 -9.03 -1.99 3.84
N ASP A 34 -9.79 -1.06 4.39
CA ASP A 34 -9.52 0.35 4.23
C ASP A 34 -8.35 0.82 5.11
N ALA A 35 -7.63 1.82 4.60
CA ALA A 35 -6.44 2.39 5.21
C ALA A 35 -6.27 3.87 4.87
N HIS A 36 -5.52 4.57 5.70
CA HIS A 36 -4.95 5.87 5.35
C HIS A 36 -3.59 5.70 4.69
N LEU A 37 -3.40 6.30 3.51
CA LEU A 37 -2.25 6.09 2.64
C LEU A 37 -0.92 6.54 3.25
N ASP A 38 -0.92 7.68 3.94
CA ASP A 38 0.27 8.19 4.61
C ASP A 38 -0.08 8.54 6.06
N ALA A 39 0.50 7.80 6.99
CA ALA A 39 0.29 7.96 8.43
C ALA A 39 0.66 9.36 8.95
N ASN A 40 1.47 10.13 8.20
CA ASN A 40 1.84 11.50 8.56
C ASN A 40 0.85 12.56 8.03
N GLN A 41 -0.10 12.14 7.21
CA GLN A 41 -1.08 13.00 6.53
C GLN A 41 -2.51 12.52 6.80
N ILE A 42 -2.76 11.94 7.99
CA ILE A 42 -4.10 11.56 8.43
C ILE A 42 -5.01 12.80 8.41
N ASP A 43 -6.19 12.65 7.81
CA ASP A 43 -7.20 13.70 7.56
C ASP A 43 -6.79 14.85 6.62
N ALA A 44 -5.59 14.81 6.03
CA ALA A 44 -5.20 15.79 5.02
C ALA A 44 -5.95 15.55 3.70
N SER A 45 -6.42 16.64 3.09
CA SER A 45 -7.07 16.63 1.78
C SER A 45 -6.78 17.99 1.11
N PRO A 46 -5.95 18.05 0.05
CA PRO A 46 -5.33 16.94 -0.66
C PRO A 46 -4.12 16.33 0.07
N VAL A 47 -3.67 15.14 -0.35
CA VAL A 47 -2.43 14.50 0.13
C VAL A 47 -1.35 14.52 -0.96
N ILE A 48 -0.08 14.61 -0.54
CA ILE A 48 1.07 14.50 -1.44
C ILE A 48 1.83 13.22 -1.13
N VAL A 49 1.95 12.33 -2.11
CA VAL A 49 2.75 11.11 -2.01
C VAL A 49 4.06 11.31 -2.77
N TYR A 50 5.16 10.85 -2.20
CA TYR A 50 6.49 10.91 -2.83
C TYR A 50 6.93 9.51 -3.27
N ASP A 51 7.81 9.44 -4.27
CA ASP A 51 8.56 8.22 -4.55
C ASP A 51 9.42 7.87 -3.33
N GLY A 52 9.26 6.69 -2.77
CA GLY A 52 10.01 6.32 -1.58
C GLY A 52 9.28 5.37 -0.64
N PRO A 53 9.91 5.11 0.52
CA PRO A 53 9.26 4.43 1.62
C PRO A 53 7.97 5.16 2.00
N ILE A 54 6.93 4.38 2.30
CA ILE A 54 5.65 4.91 2.77
C ILE A 54 5.16 4.08 3.95
N GLU A 55 4.54 4.79 4.89
CA GLU A 55 3.88 4.18 6.03
C GLU A 55 2.38 4.49 5.94
N SER A 56 1.57 3.44 5.87
CA SER A 56 0.11 3.54 5.87
C SER A 56 -0.46 2.97 7.15
N TYR A 57 -1.72 3.24 7.41
CA TYR A 57 -2.38 2.86 8.65
C TYR A 57 -3.73 2.21 8.36
N LEU A 58 -3.94 0.97 8.80
CA LEU A 58 -5.21 0.27 8.63
C LEU A 58 -6.31 0.91 9.50
N THR A 59 -7.44 1.24 8.88
CA THR A 59 -8.65 1.72 9.57
C THR A 59 -9.66 0.60 9.82
N GLU A 60 -9.52 -0.52 9.11
CA GLU A 60 -10.32 -1.73 9.27
C GLU A 60 -9.43 -2.96 9.47
N SER A 61 -10.01 -4.06 9.97
CA SER A 61 -9.27 -5.31 10.14
C SER A 61 -8.93 -5.95 8.80
N LEU A 62 -7.71 -6.50 8.68
CA LEU A 62 -7.27 -7.29 7.53
C LEU A 62 -6.79 -8.67 7.99
N GLY A 63 -7.64 -9.70 7.81
CA GLY A 63 -7.42 -11.00 8.44
C GLY A 63 -7.52 -10.87 9.97
N THR A 64 -6.44 -11.21 10.68
CA THR A 64 -6.33 -11.00 12.14
C THR A 64 -5.56 -9.73 12.50
N LEU A 65 -5.13 -8.92 11.52
CA LEU A 65 -4.54 -7.61 11.80
C LEU A 65 -5.67 -6.64 12.18
N GLU A 66 -5.53 -5.98 13.32
CA GLU A 66 -6.55 -5.06 13.85
C GLU A 66 -6.38 -3.64 13.26
N PRO A 67 -7.44 -2.82 13.28
CA PRO A 67 -7.30 -1.38 13.05
C PRO A 67 -6.22 -0.81 13.95
N GLY A 68 -5.40 0.11 13.46
CA GLY A 68 -4.18 0.48 14.17
C GLY A 68 -2.89 -0.06 13.57
N THR A 69 -3.00 -1.15 12.81
CA THR A 69 -1.82 -1.77 12.20
C THR A 69 -1.16 -0.83 11.20
N ARG A 70 0.15 -0.59 11.40
CA ARG A 70 0.98 0.17 10.46
C ARG A 70 1.45 -0.74 9.33
N LEU A 71 1.36 -0.26 8.11
CA LEU A 71 1.84 -0.95 6.91
C LEU A 71 3.06 -0.23 6.36
N TYR A 72 4.16 -0.96 6.18
CA TYR A 72 5.39 -0.42 5.63
C TYR A 72 5.57 -0.90 4.20
N GLY A 73 5.84 0.05 3.32
CA GLY A 73 5.90 -0.21 1.90
C GLY A 73 6.77 0.75 1.14
N GLN A 74 6.62 0.68 -0.18
CA GLN A 74 7.27 1.55 -1.14
C GLN A 74 6.21 2.10 -2.10
N ALA A 75 6.29 3.39 -2.36
CA ALA A 75 5.45 4.11 -3.31
C ALA A 75 6.22 4.44 -4.59
N TRP A 76 5.50 4.42 -5.71
CA TRP A 76 5.96 4.85 -7.03
C TRP A 76 4.90 5.76 -7.67
N THR A 77 5.36 6.87 -8.21
CA THR A 77 4.56 7.97 -8.75
C THR A 77 4.87 8.22 -10.23
N GLY A 78 5.79 7.48 -10.85
CA GLY A 78 6.18 7.68 -12.26
C GLY A 78 5.06 7.47 -13.28
N GLY A 79 4.09 6.59 -12.98
CA GLY A 79 2.98 6.25 -13.87
C GLY A 79 1.76 7.18 -13.76
N PHE A 80 0.66 6.82 -14.43
CA PHE A 80 -0.61 7.56 -14.34
C PHE A 80 -1.30 7.48 -12.98
N GLN A 81 -0.97 6.44 -12.22
CA GLN A 81 -1.53 6.16 -10.90
C GLN A 81 -0.38 5.91 -9.94
N VAL A 82 -0.57 6.29 -8.67
CA VAL A 82 0.36 5.92 -7.61
C VAL A 82 0.23 4.41 -7.38
N VAL A 83 1.37 3.72 -7.36
CA VAL A 83 1.43 2.31 -6.98
C VAL A 83 2.09 2.23 -5.61
N VAL A 84 1.48 1.52 -4.68
CA VAL A 84 2.10 1.20 -3.39
C VAL A 84 2.12 -0.31 -3.19
N ARG A 85 3.27 -0.83 -2.79
CA ARG A 85 3.44 -2.22 -2.33
C ARG A 85 3.83 -2.20 -0.87
N TYR A 86 3.11 -2.95 -0.06
CA TYR A 86 3.42 -3.17 1.34
C TYR A 86 4.10 -4.52 1.51
N TYR A 87 5.16 -4.51 2.31
CA TYR A 87 6.04 -5.65 2.54
C TYR A 87 6.03 -6.09 4.01
N GLU A 88 5.66 -5.19 4.93
CA GLU A 88 5.57 -5.48 6.36
C GLU A 88 4.32 -4.85 6.97
N ALA A 89 3.77 -5.51 7.97
CA ALA A 89 2.73 -4.99 8.85
C ALA A 89 3.22 -5.00 10.30
N HIS A 90 2.81 -4.02 11.08
CA HIS A 90 3.12 -3.90 12.49
C HIS A 90 1.82 -3.66 13.26
N PRO A 91 1.24 -4.71 13.84
CA PRO A 91 0.09 -4.58 14.73
C PRO A 91 0.43 -3.66 15.92
N PRO A 92 -0.54 -2.98 16.53
CA PRO A 92 -0.30 -2.09 17.67
C PRO A 92 0.47 -2.76 18.84
N ASP A 93 0.12 -4.01 19.15
CA ASP A 93 0.66 -4.77 20.28
C ASP A 93 1.47 -6.01 19.84
N GLY A 94 2.04 -6.00 18.63
CA GLY A 94 2.71 -7.16 18.05
C GLY A 94 4.04 -6.86 17.37
N ASP A 95 4.77 -7.91 17.01
CA ASP A 95 5.99 -7.77 16.22
C ASP A 95 5.68 -7.42 14.76
N LYS A 96 6.67 -6.85 14.06
CA LYS A 96 6.60 -6.67 12.61
C LYS A 96 6.55 -8.02 11.92
N VAL A 97 5.59 -8.17 11.00
CA VAL A 97 5.34 -9.39 10.25
C VAL A 97 5.43 -9.12 8.74
N PRO A 98 6.09 -10.01 7.97
CA PRO A 98 6.18 -9.85 6.53
C PRO A 98 4.83 -10.15 5.86
N ILE A 99 4.43 -9.32 4.92
CA ILE A 99 3.19 -9.45 4.15
C ILE A 99 3.42 -9.09 2.68
N CYS A 100 2.42 -9.34 1.83
CA CYS A 100 2.35 -8.80 0.49
C CYS A 100 0.96 -8.23 0.25
N ALA A 101 0.89 -6.90 0.16
CA ALA A 101 -0.34 -6.20 -0.14
C ALA A 101 -0.08 -4.99 -1.04
N VAL A 102 -1.11 -4.51 -1.71
CA VAL A 102 -1.05 -3.34 -2.59
C VAL A 102 -2.13 -2.36 -2.24
N ALA A 103 -1.81 -1.08 -2.21
CA ALA A 103 -2.87 -0.06 -2.26
C ALA A 103 -3.41 -0.04 -3.68
N ARG A 104 -4.71 -0.31 -3.81
CA ARG A 104 -5.45 -0.13 -5.05
C ARG A 104 -6.72 0.60 -4.73
N LEU A 105 -7.25 1.30 -5.71
CA LEU A 105 -8.50 1.99 -5.54
C LEU A 105 -9.55 1.57 -6.54
N GLY A 106 -10.78 1.46 -6.04
CA GLY A 106 -11.98 1.50 -6.85
C GLY A 106 -12.29 2.95 -7.26
N HIS A 107 -12.94 3.12 -8.42
CA HIS A 107 -13.52 4.40 -8.87
C HIS A 107 -12.56 5.61 -9.01
N GLY A 108 -11.33 5.40 -9.49
CA GLY A 108 -10.46 6.50 -9.97
C GLY A 108 -9.64 7.24 -8.91
N GLN A 109 -9.72 6.81 -7.66
CA GLN A 109 -8.82 7.27 -6.61
C GLN A 109 -7.39 6.68 -6.88
N MET A 110 -6.30 7.27 -6.34
CA MET A 110 -4.87 7.06 -6.74
C MET A 110 -4.46 7.66 -8.09
N ARG A 111 -5.41 8.19 -8.87
CA ARG A 111 -5.08 8.95 -10.07
C ARG A 111 -4.41 10.25 -9.66
N LYS A 112 -3.22 10.48 -10.22
CA LYS A 112 -2.47 11.71 -10.03
C LYS A 112 -3.27 12.89 -10.59
N LYS A 113 -3.33 13.99 -9.85
CA LYS A 113 -3.77 15.27 -10.41
C LYS A 113 -2.76 15.77 -11.45
N ALA A 114 -3.21 16.56 -12.43
CA ALA A 114 -2.37 17.04 -13.53
C ALA A 114 -1.20 17.92 -13.05
N GLU A 115 -1.37 18.56 -11.89
CA GLU A 115 -0.39 19.42 -11.22
C GLU A 115 0.71 18.64 -10.48
N SER A 116 0.66 17.30 -10.50
CA SER A 116 1.67 16.46 -9.85
C SER A 116 3.05 16.68 -10.45
N LYS A 117 4.06 16.84 -9.60
CA LYS A 117 5.45 17.06 -10.01
C LYS A 117 6.17 15.72 -10.23
N PRO A 118 7.26 15.67 -11.01
CA PRO A 118 8.11 14.48 -11.06
C PRO A 118 8.58 14.07 -9.66
N GLY A 119 8.51 12.77 -9.34
CA GLY A 119 8.85 12.24 -8.02
C GLY A 119 7.77 12.40 -6.94
N SER A 120 6.61 12.97 -7.30
CA SER A 120 5.46 13.06 -6.41
C SER A 120 4.12 12.93 -7.12
N ALA A 121 3.07 12.73 -6.32
CA ALA A 121 1.70 12.64 -6.76
C ALA A 121 0.82 13.44 -5.80
N LEU A 122 0.08 14.40 -6.36
CA LEU A 122 -0.99 15.07 -5.65
C LEU A 122 -2.26 14.26 -5.83
N LEU A 123 -2.84 13.79 -4.73
CA LEU A 123 -4.09 13.02 -4.71
C LEU A 123 -5.17 13.81 -3.99
N GLU A 124 -6.42 13.64 -4.43
CA GLU A 124 -7.57 14.32 -3.80
C GLU A 124 -7.77 13.88 -2.35
N HIS A 125 -7.66 12.58 -2.08
CA HIS A 125 -7.93 12.00 -0.77
C HIS A 125 -6.83 11.00 -0.38
N GLY A 126 -6.59 10.84 0.92
CA GLY A 126 -5.65 9.88 1.49
C GLY A 126 -6.25 8.51 1.86
N ALA A 127 -7.57 8.33 1.76
CA ALA A 127 -8.22 7.05 2.02
C ALA A 127 -8.00 6.08 0.84
N VAL A 128 -7.58 4.85 1.14
CA VAL A 128 -7.28 3.81 0.15
C VAL A 128 -7.74 2.45 0.63
N SER A 129 -7.98 1.52 -0.30
CA SER A 129 -8.18 0.11 0.05
C SER A 129 -6.89 -0.68 -0.20
N VAL A 130 -6.50 -1.49 0.77
CA VAL A 130 -5.32 -2.35 0.72
C VAL A 130 -5.74 -3.76 0.41
N PHE A 131 -5.20 -4.34 -0.67
CA PHE A 131 -5.53 -5.68 -1.15
C PHE A 131 -4.38 -6.65 -0.93
N VAL A 132 -4.69 -7.81 -0.38
CA VAL A 132 -3.74 -8.91 -0.19
C VAL A 132 -3.43 -9.59 -1.53
N VAL A 133 -2.14 -9.83 -1.81
CA VAL A 133 -1.69 -10.46 -3.06
C VAL A 133 -0.68 -11.59 -2.79
N ASP A 134 -0.66 -12.59 -3.66
CA ASP A 134 0.37 -13.63 -3.69
C ASP A 134 1.59 -13.25 -4.55
N SER A 135 1.45 -12.20 -5.34
CA SER A 135 2.42 -11.71 -6.30
C SER A 135 2.08 -10.28 -6.65
N PHE A 136 3.11 -9.46 -6.83
CA PHE A 136 2.96 -8.13 -7.36
C PHE A 136 3.01 -8.20 -8.89
N ARG A 137 1.98 -7.66 -9.53
CA ARG A 137 1.81 -7.71 -10.98
C ARG A 137 2.12 -6.39 -11.65
#